data_AF-A0A5B1QQK1-F1
#
_entry.id   AF-A0A5B1QQK1-F1
#
_cell.length_a   1.000
_cell.length_b   1.000
_cell.length_c   1.000
_cell.angle_alpha   90.00
_cell.angle_beta   90.00
_cell.angle_gamma   90.00
#
_symmetry.space_group_name_H-M   'P 1'
#
loop_
_entity.id
_entity.type
_entity.pdbx_description
1 polymer ?
#
loop_
_entity_poly.entity_id
_entity_poly.type
_entity_poly.pdbx_seq_one_letter_code
_entity_poly.pdbx_strand_id
1 'polypeptide(L)'
;MSEHKDPTRVAAGLKASIHNPHVSDEAKHSAHERLEQMGALQPEHHKRTPTEAEVHEQHVIAGYKAALHNDNVSEQAKAHAREILEAIGYIRGPHTTEEEHQIRVLAGYKAALSNPHVSDAAKLHAAEYLRAHNAW
;
A
#
# COMPACT_ATOMS: atom_id res chain seq x y z
N MET A 1 14.13 -37.55 -15.77
CA MET A 1 14.27 -36.51 -14.74
C MET A 1 13.15 -35.52 -14.94
N SER A 2 12.09 -35.58 -14.13
CA SER A 2 11.00 -34.61 -14.16
C SER A 2 11.47 -33.35 -13.45
N GLU A 3 11.88 -32.35 -14.24
CA GLU A 3 12.22 -31.02 -13.77
C GLU A 3 11.02 -30.43 -13.03
N HIS A 4 11.09 -30.40 -11.70
CA HIS A 4 10.02 -29.93 -10.83
C HIS A 4 9.94 -28.40 -10.92
N LYS A 5 9.28 -27.90 -11.96
CA LYS A 5 9.06 -26.47 -12.18
C LYS A 5 8.11 -25.94 -11.10
N ASP A 6 8.48 -24.81 -10.51
CA ASP A 6 7.63 -24.10 -9.54
C ASP A 6 6.26 -23.79 -10.19
N PRO A 7 5.15 -24.35 -9.66
CA PRO A 7 3.82 -24.14 -10.21
C PRO A 7 3.43 -22.66 -10.32
N THR A 8 3.92 -21.82 -9.41
CA THR A 8 3.69 -20.37 -9.38
C THR A 8 4.35 -19.70 -10.59
N ARG A 9 5.59 -20.10 -10.90
CA ARG A 9 6.35 -19.58 -12.05
C ARG A 9 5.74 -20.03 -13.37
N VAL A 10 5.28 -21.27 -13.45
CA VAL A 10 4.59 -21.80 -14.63
C VAL A 10 3.27 -21.04 -14.85
N ALA A 11 2.47 -20.84 -13.80
CA ALA A 11 1.23 -20.07 -13.90
C ALA A 11 1.47 -18.61 -14.31
N ALA A 12 2.50 -17.96 -13.77
CA ALA A 12 2.88 -16.61 -14.16
C ALA A 12 3.27 -16.51 -15.65
N GLY A 13 4.04 -17.48 -16.15
CA GLY A 13 4.41 -17.54 -17.57
C GLY A 13 3.21 -17.74 -18.50
N LEU A 14 2.28 -18.63 -18.14
CA LEU A 14 1.06 -18.86 -18.91
C LEU A 14 0.15 -17.61 -18.92
N LYS A 15 0.01 -16.91 -17.79
CA LYS A 15 -0.72 -15.63 -17.71
C LYS A 15 -0.08 -14.57 -18.63
N ALA A 16 1.25 -14.48 -18.64
CA ALA A 16 1.95 -13.56 -19.54
C ALA A 16 1.68 -13.89 -21.02
N SER A 17 1.68 -15.17 -21.40
CA SER A 17 1.36 -15.59 -22.77
C SER A 17 -0.05 -15.22 -23.20
N ILE A 18 -1.04 -15.28 -22.29
CA ILE A 18 -2.43 -14.89 -22.58
C ILE A 18 -2.54 -13.41 -22.97
N HIS A 19 -1.79 -12.53 -22.30
CA HIS A 19 -1.82 -11.09 -22.54
C HIS A 19 -0.87 -10.60 -23.64
N ASN A 20 0.02 -11.46 -24.15
CA ASN A 20 0.99 -11.06 -25.16
C ASN A 20 0.33 -10.96 -26.55
N PRO A 21 0.36 -9.79 -27.21
CA PRO A 21 -0.24 -9.62 -28.55
C PRO A 21 0.47 -10.42 -29.64
N HIS A 22 1.70 -10.90 -29.39
CA HIS A 22 2.48 -11.71 -30.34
C HIS A 22 2.24 -13.22 -30.22
N VAL A 23 1.30 -13.65 -29.38
CA VAL A 23 0.92 -15.05 -29.21
C VAL A 23 -0.37 -15.33 -29.98
N SER A 24 -0.46 -16.48 -30.65
CA SER A 24 -1.67 -16.86 -31.41
C SER A 24 -2.84 -17.15 -30.47
N ASP A 25 -4.06 -17.03 -30.98
CA ASP A 25 -5.26 -17.20 -30.15
C ASP A 25 -5.44 -18.65 -29.70
N GLU A 26 -5.01 -19.62 -30.50
CA GLU A 26 -4.98 -21.05 -30.12
C GLU A 26 -3.99 -21.29 -28.96
N ALA A 27 -2.82 -20.64 -29.01
CA ALA A 27 -1.82 -20.75 -27.95
C ALA A 27 -2.29 -20.07 -26.65
N LYS A 28 -3.03 -18.96 -26.75
CA LYS A 28 -3.68 -18.32 -25.59
C LYS A 28 -4.75 -19.23 -24.99
N HIS A 29 -5.57 -19.89 -25.82
CA HIS A 29 -6.59 -20.82 -25.37
C HIS A 29 -5.99 -22.00 -24.60
N SER A 30 -4.95 -22.64 -25.17
CA SER A 30 -4.25 -23.73 -24.50
C SER A 30 -3.58 -23.29 -23.19
N ALA A 31 -3.06 -22.06 -23.13
CA ALA A 31 -2.52 -21.50 -21.89
C ALA A 31 -3.61 -21.30 -20.83
N HIS A 32 -4.82 -20.94 -21.25
CA HIS A 32 -5.98 -20.81 -20.36
C HIS A 32 -6.40 -22.17 -19.78
N GLU A 33 -6.61 -23.18 -20.62
CA GLU A 33 -6.95 -24.54 -20.18
C GLU A 33 -5.90 -25.11 -19.21
N ARG A 34 -4.62 -24.84 -19.49
CA ARG A 34 -3.53 -25.29 -18.62
C ARG A 34 -3.52 -24.59 -17.27
N LEU A 35 -3.91 -23.32 -17.21
CA LEU A 35 -4.09 -22.60 -15.94
C LEU A 35 -5.28 -23.13 -15.14
N GLU A 36 -6.36 -23.54 -15.81
CA GLU A 36 -7.53 -24.17 -15.18
C GLU A 36 -7.16 -25.52 -14.57
N GLN A 37 -6.48 -26.38 -15.35
CA GLN A 37 -5.99 -27.67 -14.89
C GLN A 37 -5.05 -27.57 -13.69
N MET A 38 -4.27 -26.49 -13.60
CA MET A 38 -3.37 -26.23 -12.47
C MET A 38 -4.08 -25.63 -11.24
N GLY A 39 -5.37 -25.30 -11.33
CA GLY A 39 -6.09 -24.60 -10.26
C GLY A 39 -5.56 -23.18 -9.98
N ALA A 40 -4.72 -22.64 -10.86
CA ALA A 40 -4.07 -21.32 -10.72
C ALA A 40 -4.94 -20.17 -11.27
N LEU A 41 -6.14 -20.52 -11.74
CA LEU A 41 -7.25 -19.61 -12.09
C LEU A 41 -8.13 -19.26 -10.89
N GLN A 42 -7.78 -19.70 -9.68
CA GLN A 42 -8.34 -19.07 -8.49
C GLN A 42 -8.06 -17.56 -8.54
N PRO A 43 -9.01 -16.72 -8.09
CA PRO A 43 -8.72 -15.34 -7.78
C PRO A 43 -7.80 -15.33 -6.56
N GLU A 44 -6.52 -15.60 -6.82
CA GLU A 44 -5.43 -15.13 -5.99
C GLU A 44 -5.75 -13.68 -5.59
N HIS A 45 -5.40 -13.27 -4.38
CA HIS A 45 -5.42 -11.87 -3.95
C HIS A 45 -4.40 -11.04 -4.78
N HIS A 46 -4.57 -11.02 -6.10
CA HIS A 46 -3.91 -10.13 -7.02
C HIS A 46 -4.32 -8.75 -6.56
N LYS A 47 -3.36 -8.04 -5.97
CA LYS A 47 -3.43 -6.58 -5.89
C LYS A 47 -3.84 -6.12 -7.29
N ARG A 48 -5.09 -5.64 -7.44
CA ARG A 48 -5.56 -5.14 -8.73
C ARG A 48 -4.51 -4.16 -9.21
N THR A 49 -4.05 -4.31 -10.44
CA THR A 49 -3.27 -3.25 -11.06
C THR A 49 -4.23 -2.08 -11.23
N PRO A 50 -4.00 -0.94 -10.56
CA PRO A 50 -4.85 0.22 -10.75
C PRO A 50 -4.85 0.61 -12.22
N THR A 51 -6.00 1.03 -12.71
CA THR A 51 -6.13 1.56 -14.08
C THR A 51 -5.31 2.84 -14.23
N GLU A 52 -4.99 3.22 -15.47
CA GLU A 52 -4.25 4.46 -15.73
C GLU A 52 -4.94 5.71 -15.14
N ALA A 53 -6.28 5.73 -15.18
CA ALA A 53 -7.09 6.79 -14.57
C ALA A 53 -6.90 6.84 -13.05
N GLU A 54 -6.97 5.69 -12.37
CA GLU A 54 -6.75 5.61 -10.92
C GLU A 54 -5.33 6.02 -10.53
N VAL A 55 -4.33 5.62 -11.33
CA VAL A 55 -2.94 6.05 -11.11
C VAL A 55 -2.80 7.56 -11.30
N HIS A 56 -3.44 8.14 -12.32
CA HIS A 56 -3.42 9.58 -12.54
C HIS A 56 -4.06 10.33 -11.37
N GLU A 57 -5.24 9.91 -10.92
CA GLU A 57 -5.91 10.48 -9.75
C GLU A 57 -5.03 10.40 -8.49
N GLN A 58 -4.38 9.26 -8.25
CA GLN A 58 -3.45 9.08 -7.14
C GLN A 58 -2.26 10.05 -7.21
N HIS A 59 -1.69 10.27 -8.39
CA HIS A 59 -0.59 11.23 -8.58
C HIS A 59 -1.04 12.67 -8.38
N VAL A 60 -2.23 13.05 -8.86
CA VAL A 60 -2.80 14.39 -8.65
C VAL A 60 -3.00 14.66 -7.15
N ILE A 61 -3.59 13.70 -6.44
CA ILE A 61 -3.75 13.74 -4.98
C ILE A 61 -2.38 13.90 -4.30
N ALA A 62 -1.37 13.14 -4.72
CA ALA A 62 -0.02 13.22 -4.18
C ALA A 62 0.61 14.61 -4.39
N GLY A 63 0.40 15.21 -5.57
CA GLY A 63 0.88 16.56 -5.88
C GLY A 63 0.28 17.63 -4.97
N TYR A 64 -1.03 17.61 -4.76
CA TYR A 64 -1.68 18.55 -3.85
C TYR A 64 -1.21 18.39 -2.40
N LYS A 65 -0.96 17.16 -1.94
CA LYS A 65 -0.34 16.94 -0.61
C LYS A 65 1.05 17.54 -0.52
N ALA A 66 1.87 17.36 -1.55
CA ALA A 66 3.21 17.92 -1.57
C ALA A 66 3.15 19.46 -1.50
N ALA A 67 2.20 20.08 -2.21
CA ALA A 67 1.99 21.52 -2.17
C ALA A 67 1.65 22.03 -0.75
N LEU A 68 0.89 21.27 0.04
CA LEU A 68 0.56 21.66 1.43
C LEU A 68 1.76 21.73 2.38
N HIS A 69 2.79 20.91 2.13
CA HIS A 69 3.97 20.80 2.99
C HIS A 69 5.19 21.55 2.45
N ASN A 70 5.07 22.16 1.26
CA ASN A 70 6.14 22.92 0.66
C ASN A 70 6.09 24.37 1.14
N ASP A 71 7.13 24.80 1.85
CA ASP A 71 7.25 26.17 2.36
C ASP A 71 7.35 27.23 1.25
N ASN A 72 7.77 26.83 0.05
CA ASN A 72 7.86 27.72 -1.11
C ASN A 72 6.50 27.92 -1.83
N VAL A 73 5.44 27.26 -1.37
CA VAL A 73 4.09 27.40 -1.94
C VAL A 73 3.32 28.46 -1.16
N SER A 74 2.62 29.33 -1.88
CA SER A 74 1.84 30.40 -1.26
C SER A 74 0.65 29.85 -0.45
N GLU A 75 0.22 30.60 0.56
CA GLU A 75 -0.92 30.20 1.40
C GLU A 75 -2.22 30.10 0.60
N GLN A 76 -2.40 30.93 -0.44
CA GLN A 76 -3.54 30.84 -1.35
C GLN A 76 -3.52 29.52 -2.14
N ALA A 77 -2.36 29.10 -2.63
CA ALA A 77 -2.21 27.83 -3.35
C ALA A 77 -2.40 26.63 -2.40
N LYS A 78 -1.94 26.72 -1.15
CA LYS A 78 -2.23 25.70 -0.12
C LYS A 78 -3.72 25.63 0.20
N ALA A 79 -4.41 26.77 0.33
CA ALA A 79 -5.85 26.80 0.58
C ALA A 79 -6.62 26.09 -0.55
N HIS A 80 -6.30 26.40 -1.80
CA HIS A 80 -6.88 25.72 -2.96
C HIS A 80 -6.55 24.21 -2.96
N ALA A 81 -5.32 23.82 -2.66
CA ALA A 81 -4.95 22.41 -2.53
C ALA A 81 -5.78 21.68 -1.45
N ARG A 82 -6.11 22.34 -0.33
CA ARG A 82 -7.00 21.76 0.70
C ARG A 82 -8.42 21.56 0.18
N GLU A 83 -8.97 22.57 -0.49
CA GLU A 83 -10.33 22.50 -1.06
C GLU A 83 -10.46 21.36 -2.08
N ILE A 84 -9.49 21.22 -2.99
CA ILE A 84 -9.50 20.12 -3.97
C ILE A 84 -9.42 18.76 -3.29
N LEU A 85 -8.55 18.60 -2.27
CA LEU A 85 -8.45 17.35 -1.52
C LEU A 85 -9.75 17.04 -0.75
N GLU A 86 -10.39 18.03 -0.15
CA GLU A 86 -11.68 17.85 0.53
C GLU A 86 -12.80 17.45 -0.45
N ALA A 87 -12.88 18.12 -1.60
CA ALA A 87 -13.90 17.87 -2.62
C ALA A 87 -13.86 16.45 -3.21
N ILE A 88 -12.67 15.88 -3.39
CA ILE A 88 -12.50 14.51 -3.89
C ILE A 88 -12.71 13.45 -2.79
N GLY A 89 -13.22 13.83 -1.62
CA GLY A 89 -13.37 12.94 -0.47
C GLY A 89 -12.03 12.49 0.11
N TYR A 90 -10.92 13.11 -0.32
CA TYR A 90 -9.64 13.02 0.36
C TYR A 90 -9.66 13.96 1.57
N ILE A 91 -10.61 13.70 2.48
CA ILE A 91 -10.50 14.13 3.88
C ILE A 91 -9.18 13.52 4.33
N ARG A 92 -8.12 14.35 4.46
CA ARG A 92 -6.75 13.98 4.88
C ARG A 92 -6.68 12.51 5.27
N GLY A 93 -6.34 11.62 4.32
CA GLY A 93 -6.51 10.18 4.57
C GLY A 93 -5.84 9.75 5.86
N PRO A 94 -6.53 8.89 6.63
CA PRO A 94 -7.26 9.36 7.79
C PRO A 94 -6.36 10.29 8.63
N HIS A 95 -6.89 11.45 9.04
CA HIS A 95 -6.85 11.70 10.46
C HIS A 95 -7.39 10.41 11.06
N THR A 96 -6.46 9.58 11.48
CA THR A 96 -6.64 9.07 12.81
C THR A 96 -7.18 10.26 13.59
N THR A 97 -8.42 10.20 14.07
CA THR A 97 -8.88 11.21 15.03
C THR A 97 -7.76 11.41 16.05
N GLU A 98 -7.67 12.55 16.74
CA GLU A 98 -6.57 12.75 17.70
C GLU A 98 -6.38 11.51 18.59
N GLU A 99 -7.49 10.85 18.94
CA GLU A 99 -7.57 9.54 19.58
C GLU A 99 -6.87 8.41 18.82
N GLU A 100 -7.18 8.17 17.54
CA GLU A 100 -6.49 7.15 16.75
C GLU A 100 -4.99 7.46 16.54
N HIS A 101 -4.59 8.75 16.55
CA HIS A 101 -3.18 9.14 16.43
C HIS A 101 -2.47 8.75 17.71
N GLN A 102 -3.06 9.10 18.85
CA GLN A 102 -2.60 8.68 20.17
C GLN A 102 -2.55 7.15 20.27
N ILE A 103 -3.57 6.41 19.79
CA ILE A 103 -3.55 4.94 19.78
C ILE A 103 -2.31 4.40 19.03
N ARG A 104 -1.99 4.95 17.85
CA ARG A 104 -0.81 4.52 17.08
C ARG A 104 0.50 4.90 17.76
N VAL A 105 0.57 6.09 18.35
CA VAL A 105 1.74 6.55 19.12
C VAL A 105 1.99 5.63 20.31
N LEU A 106 0.97 5.33 21.11
CA LEU A 106 1.06 4.43 22.25
C LEU A 106 1.46 3.01 21.82
N ALA A 107 0.89 2.50 20.72
CA ALA A 107 1.29 1.21 20.16
C ALA A 107 2.77 1.18 19.74
N GLY A 108 3.27 2.27 19.15
CA GLY A 108 4.68 2.43 18.80
C GLY A 108 5.61 2.42 20.01
N TYR A 109 5.26 3.16 21.06
CA TYR A 109 6.03 3.15 22.32
C TYR A 109 6.00 1.77 22.99
N LYS A 110 4.87 1.06 22.96
CA LYS A 110 4.79 -0.31 23.47
C LYS A 110 5.68 -1.27 22.70
N ALA A 111 5.73 -1.15 21.37
CA ALA A 111 6.62 -1.94 20.52
C ALA A 111 8.10 -1.64 20.81
N ALA A 112 8.44 -0.38 21.10
CA ALA A 112 9.81 0.03 21.41
C ALA A 112 10.37 -0.70 22.65
N LEU A 113 9.54 -0.95 23.67
CA LEU A 113 9.95 -1.68 24.88
C LEU A 113 10.42 -3.11 24.58
N SER A 114 9.73 -3.80 23.67
CA SER A 114 10.01 -5.20 23.33
C SER A 114 11.05 -5.36 22.22
N ASN A 115 11.41 -4.28 21.53
CA ASN A 115 12.34 -4.35 20.41
C ASN A 115 13.80 -4.48 20.90
N PRO A 116 14.54 -5.54 20.53
CA PRO A 116 15.94 -5.71 20.93
C PRO A 116 16.88 -4.66 20.32
N HIS A 117 16.48 -4.00 19.23
CA HIS A 117 17.26 -2.98 18.54
C HIS A 117 17.04 -1.56 19.09
N VAL A 118 16.15 -1.39 20.05
CA VAL A 118 15.92 -0.10 20.71
C VAL A 118 16.80 0.00 21.95
N SER A 119 17.49 1.15 22.09
CA SER A 119 18.38 1.42 23.22
C SER A 119 17.64 1.48 24.56
N ASP A 120 18.33 1.17 25.66
CA ASP A 120 17.75 1.20 27.00
C ASP A 120 17.24 2.61 27.38
N ALA A 121 17.94 3.66 26.98
CA ALA A 121 17.49 5.05 27.17
C ALA A 121 16.17 5.34 26.43
N ALA A 122 16.03 4.85 25.19
CA ALA A 122 14.79 5.01 24.43
C ALA A 122 13.64 4.16 25.00
N LYS A 123 13.93 2.98 25.55
CA LYS A 123 12.94 2.15 26.26
C LYS A 123 12.46 2.81 27.56
N LEU A 124 13.36 3.43 28.30
CA LEU A 124 13.00 4.19 29.51
C LEU A 124 12.06 5.34 29.16
N HIS A 125 12.39 6.14 28.14
CA HIS A 125 11.52 7.22 27.67
C HIS A 125 10.17 6.70 27.18
N ALA A 126 10.15 5.59 26.43
CA ALA A 126 8.91 4.96 26.00
C ALA A 126 8.03 4.54 27.20
N ALA A 127 8.66 4.05 28.28
CA ALA A 127 7.96 3.66 29.48
C ALA A 127 7.36 4.83 30.26
N GLU A 128 8.11 5.91 30.39
CA GLU A 128 7.62 7.15 31.00
C GLU A 128 6.45 7.73 30.22
N TYR A 129 6.56 7.75 28.87
CA TYR A 129 5.49 8.23 28.01
C TYR A 129 4.19 7.42 28.17
N LEU A 130 4.28 6.09 28.17
CA LEU A 130 3.12 5.22 28.36
C LEU A 130 2.49 5.37 29.75
N ARG A 131 3.30 5.54 30.81
CA ARG A 131 2.78 5.84 32.16
C ARG A 131 2.03 7.16 32.22
N ALA A 132 2.58 8.22 31.62
CA ALA A 132 1.94 9.53 31.59
C ALA A 132 0.58 9.51 30.84
N HIS A 133 0.43 8.62 29.86
CA HIS A 133 -0.80 8.48 29.06
C HIS A 133 -1.71 7.34 29.54
N ASN A 134 -1.48 6.77 30.74
CA ASN A 134 -2.25 5.66 31.32
C ASN A 134 -2.35 4.42 30.40
N ALA A 135 -1.28 4.14 29.64
CA ALA A 135 -1.22 3.08 28.63
C ALA A 135 -0.11 2.04 28.92
N TRP A 136 0.36 1.99 30.17
CA TRP A 136 1.41 1.08 30.65
C TRP A 136 0.89 -0.35 30.86
#